data_AF-A0A8T7J489-F1
#
_entry.id   AF-A0A8T7J489-F1
#
_cell.length_a   1.000
_cell.length_b   1.000
_cell.length_c   1.000
_cell.angle_alpha   90.00
_cell.angle_beta   90.00
_cell.angle_gamma   90.00
#
_symmetry.space_group_name_H-M   'P 1'
#
loop_
_entity.id
_entity.type
_entity.pdbx_description
1 polymer ?
#
loop_
_entity_poly.entity_id
_entity_poly.type
_entity_poly.pdbx_seq_one_letter_code
_entity_poly.pdbx_strand_id
1 'polypeptide(L)'
;EPTGPVEPTGPVEPTGPGGSTGPSGPSGPSNPSLIVPSAHGAMYYDKNITKSVIIDLFSDDKRDVRTMTIAYGGANNKIRPGDKVTIRYTDGSETTHRISKSDFYDITFRTSIVSNAHNIHQKWRFTSKIADLDKGEVVQGDDAKKGEVIKQNQYWEVIANGRNNDGKSSYFRLRDGVSLADAVKHMFANPDDYAMDCATSIRLLNLKATLDTVGSADFNRMYRSNKDFYIAGHFESINFSGSANDSGFVFNGKLIDPSDPDSEFERFKDKDDLKIGDLRYLEKPGVTATYLQGWNAIYLGESKKGDPIFWVTGRGATTVRMDEEYNLYNAMKGHYLADALGVPDTQTLSKYDENVNYG
;
A
#
# COMPACT_ATOMS: atom_id res chain seq x y z
N GLU A 1 -11.75 62.58 70.94
CA GLU A 1 -11.92 63.04 69.55
C GLU A 1 -12.15 61.83 68.66
N PRO A 2 -13.19 61.80 67.81
CA PRO A 2 -13.47 60.66 66.95
C PRO A 2 -12.76 60.82 65.60
N THR A 3 -11.99 59.80 65.21
CA THR A 3 -11.37 59.66 63.89
C THR A 3 -12.46 59.42 62.84
N GLY A 4 -12.45 60.25 61.78
CA GLY A 4 -13.40 60.20 60.67
C GLY A 4 -13.31 58.94 59.80
N PRO A 5 -14.29 58.75 58.89
CA PRO A 5 -14.47 57.50 58.15
C PRO A 5 -13.42 57.30 57.04
N VAL A 6 -13.02 56.05 56.86
CA VAL A 6 -12.09 55.56 55.83
C VAL A 6 -12.83 55.46 54.48
N GLU A 7 -12.22 55.99 53.42
CA GLU A 7 -12.75 55.93 52.05
C GLU A 7 -12.76 54.49 51.48
N PRO A 8 -13.74 54.13 50.63
CA PRO A 8 -13.79 52.81 50.02
C PRO A 8 -12.82 52.69 48.84
N THR A 9 -12.01 51.62 48.86
CA THR A 9 -11.21 51.14 47.73
C THR A 9 -12.09 50.75 46.55
N GLY A 10 -11.81 51.30 45.37
CA GLY A 10 -12.51 51.03 44.12
C GLY A 10 -12.35 49.59 43.60
N PRO A 11 -13.15 49.20 42.59
CA PRO A 11 -13.21 47.83 42.09
C PRO A 11 -11.94 47.45 41.32
N VAL A 12 -11.48 46.22 41.57
CA VAL A 12 -10.36 45.56 40.87
C VAL A 12 -10.83 45.11 39.48
N GLU A 13 -10.07 45.43 38.43
CA GLU A 13 -10.34 44.97 37.06
C GLU A 13 -10.23 43.43 36.94
N PRO A 14 -11.09 42.78 36.13
CA PRO A 14 -10.99 41.35 35.89
C PRO A 14 -9.81 41.03 34.97
N THR A 15 -8.90 40.20 35.46
CA THR A 15 -7.91 39.47 34.65
C THR A 15 -8.62 38.67 33.55
N GLY A 16 -8.27 38.92 32.29
CA GLY A 16 -8.79 38.20 31.14
C GLY A 16 -8.51 36.69 31.16
N PRO A 17 -9.24 35.89 30.36
CA PRO A 17 -9.09 34.45 30.36
C PRO A 17 -7.71 34.05 29.82
N GLY A 18 -6.99 33.28 30.64
CA GLY A 18 -5.72 32.65 30.28
C GLY A 18 -5.88 31.77 29.05
N GLY A 19 -4.91 31.88 28.14
CA GLY A 19 -4.85 31.09 26.91
C GLY A 19 -4.93 29.59 27.22
N SER A 20 -5.86 28.91 26.56
CA SER A 20 -5.89 27.46 26.53
C SER A 20 -4.62 26.95 25.86
N THR A 21 -3.77 26.29 26.64
CA THR A 21 -2.81 25.34 26.09
C THR A 21 -3.61 24.28 25.35
N GLY A 22 -3.47 24.25 24.02
CA GLY A 22 -4.14 23.27 23.17
C GLY A 22 -3.82 21.83 23.62
N PRO A 23 -4.74 20.87 23.38
CA PRO A 23 -4.52 19.50 23.78
C PRO A 23 -3.30 18.94 23.05
N SER A 24 -2.35 18.43 23.83
CA SER A 24 -1.30 17.53 23.37
C SER A 24 -1.95 16.46 22.48
N GLY A 25 -1.46 16.32 21.24
CA GLY A 25 -2.01 15.37 20.27
C GLY A 25 -2.14 13.96 20.86
N PRO A 26 -3.11 13.16 20.40
CA PRO A 26 -3.34 11.83 20.95
C PRO A 26 -2.07 10.99 20.75
N SER A 27 -1.52 10.51 21.87
CA SER A 27 -0.57 9.41 21.86
C SER A 27 -1.32 8.20 21.32
N GLY A 28 -0.98 7.78 20.09
CA GLY A 28 -1.63 6.66 19.42
C GLY A 28 -1.51 5.37 20.25
N PRO A 29 -2.48 4.44 20.13
CA PRO A 29 -2.41 3.17 20.83
C PRO A 29 -1.14 2.40 20.41
N SER A 30 -0.40 1.92 21.42
CA SER A 30 0.73 1.02 21.24
C SER A 30 0.23 -0.36 20.79
N ASN A 31 0.10 -0.54 19.48
CA ASN A 31 -0.19 -1.83 18.87
C ASN A 31 1.07 -2.72 18.93
N PRO A 32 0.95 -4.04 19.15
CA PRO A 32 2.10 -4.92 19.18
C PRO A 32 2.77 -5.00 17.80
N SER A 33 4.05 -4.67 17.75
CA SER A 33 5.02 -4.85 16.64
C SER A 33 4.57 -4.36 15.27
N LEU A 34 4.57 -3.03 15.13
CA LEU A 34 4.81 -2.37 13.85
C LEU A 34 6.12 -2.90 13.24
N ILE A 35 6.08 -3.25 11.96
CA ILE A 35 7.28 -3.30 11.12
C ILE A 35 7.85 -1.87 11.14
N VAL A 36 8.87 -1.66 11.94
CA VAL A 36 9.65 -0.43 11.90
C VAL A 36 10.88 -0.77 11.07
N PRO A 37 11.05 -0.21 9.86
CA PRO A 37 12.38 -0.11 9.29
C PRO A 37 13.25 0.63 10.30
N SER A 38 14.12 -0.12 10.99
CA SER A 38 15.23 0.50 11.69
C SER A 38 16.06 1.20 10.63
N ALA A 39 16.41 2.46 10.87
CA ALA A 39 17.30 3.31 10.07
C ALA A 39 18.75 2.75 9.89
N HIS A 40 18.93 1.43 9.95
CA HIS A 40 20.21 0.73 10.05
C HIS A 40 20.22 -0.62 9.31
N GLY A 41 19.52 -0.72 8.16
CA GLY A 41 19.70 -1.82 7.21
C GLY A 41 19.27 -3.21 7.69
N ALA A 42 18.32 -3.32 8.62
CA ALA A 42 17.92 -4.61 9.19
C ALA A 42 16.47 -4.60 9.71
N MET A 43 15.59 -5.46 9.16
CA MET A 43 14.15 -5.52 9.46
C MET A 43 13.71 -6.68 10.36
N TYR A 44 12.62 -6.45 11.11
CA TYR A 44 11.86 -7.47 11.83
C TYR A 44 10.59 -7.82 11.03
N TYR A 45 10.35 -9.10 10.75
CA TYR A 45 9.21 -9.53 9.93
C TYR A 45 8.34 -10.61 10.60
N ASP A 46 7.13 -10.77 10.07
CA ASP A 46 6.44 -12.06 10.12
C ASP A 46 7.33 -13.10 9.45
N LYS A 47 7.95 -13.93 10.28
CA LYS A 47 8.95 -14.93 9.86
C LYS A 47 8.42 -15.86 8.77
N ASN A 48 7.10 -16.08 8.71
CA ASN A 48 6.51 -16.97 7.73
C ASN A 48 6.37 -16.30 6.36
N ILE A 49 5.89 -15.06 6.31
CA ILE A 49 5.74 -14.33 5.03
C ILE A 49 7.10 -14.10 4.38
N THR A 50 8.09 -13.59 5.12
CA THR A 50 9.44 -13.39 4.58
C THR A 50 10.07 -14.68 4.10
N LYS A 51 9.89 -15.78 4.85
CA LYS A 51 10.35 -17.10 4.42
C LYS A 51 9.69 -17.52 3.11
N SER A 52 8.38 -17.34 2.96
CA SER A 52 7.67 -17.65 1.73
C SER A 52 8.17 -16.81 0.56
N VAL A 53 8.38 -15.50 0.75
CA VAL A 53 8.94 -14.61 -0.29
C VAL A 53 10.34 -15.07 -0.72
N ILE A 54 11.21 -15.42 0.22
CA ILE A 54 12.58 -15.87 -0.09
C ILE A 54 12.58 -17.19 -0.84
N ILE A 55 11.74 -18.14 -0.42
CA ILE A 55 11.56 -19.41 -1.13
C ILE A 55 11.04 -19.13 -2.54
N ASP A 56 10.04 -18.27 -2.67
CA ASP A 56 9.44 -17.92 -3.96
C ASP A 56 10.42 -17.23 -4.93
N LEU A 57 11.38 -16.45 -4.41
CA LEU A 57 12.38 -15.74 -5.20
C LEU A 57 13.60 -16.59 -5.58
N PHE A 58 14.04 -17.51 -4.72
CA PHE A 58 15.34 -18.18 -4.87
C PHE A 58 15.29 -19.71 -4.87
N SER A 59 14.11 -20.30 -4.74
CA SER A 59 13.93 -21.76 -4.87
C SER A 59 13.64 -22.11 -6.32
N ASP A 60 14.34 -23.11 -6.85
CA ASP A 60 14.09 -23.61 -8.20
C ASP A 60 12.80 -24.45 -8.26
N ASP A 61 12.39 -25.03 -7.13
CA ASP A 61 11.08 -25.67 -6.94
C ASP A 61 10.45 -25.20 -5.63
N LYS A 62 9.31 -24.52 -5.71
CA LYS A 62 8.61 -23.95 -4.54
C LYS A 62 7.92 -25.03 -3.69
N ARG A 63 7.73 -26.24 -4.21
CA ARG A 63 6.95 -27.32 -3.56
C ARG A 63 7.80 -28.29 -2.74
N ASP A 64 9.12 -28.31 -2.93
CA ASP A 64 10.03 -29.32 -2.35
C ASP A 64 11.00 -28.77 -1.28
N VAL A 65 10.61 -27.73 -0.53
CA VAL A 65 11.46 -27.17 0.52
C VAL A 65 11.27 -27.88 1.87
N ARG A 66 12.35 -28.47 2.40
CA ARG A 66 12.36 -29.12 3.73
C ARG A 66 12.66 -28.12 4.84
N THR A 67 13.72 -27.33 4.68
CA THR A 67 14.15 -26.33 5.66
C THR A 67 14.83 -25.16 4.97
N MET A 68 14.64 -23.95 5.50
CA MET A 68 15.39 -22.77 5.09
C MET A 68 16.25 -22.35 6.28
N THR A 69 17.55 -22.18 6.03
CA THR A 69 18.49 -21.65 7.01
C THR A 69 19.04 -20.34 6.47
N ILE A 70 18.90 -19.27 7.26
CA ILE A 70 19.55 -18.00 6.95
C ILE A 70 20.81 -17.94 7.81
N ALA A 71 21.98 -17.99 7.17
CA ALA A 71 23.24 -17.78 7.84
C ALA A 71 23.43 -16.26 7.99
N TYR A 72 22.93 -15.72 9.10
CA TYR A 72 23.03 -14.30 9.42
C TYR A 72 24.48 -13.91 9.70
N GLY A 73 24.91 -12.77 9.16
CA GLY A 73 26.13 -12.08 9.59
C GLY A 73 25.99 -11.36 10.94
N GLY A 74 24.79 -11.33 11.56
CA GLY A 74 24.55 -10.65 12.84
C GLY A 74 23.28 -11.11 13.56
N ALA A 75 23.23 -10.90 14.88
CA ALA A 75 22.10 -11.31 15.73
C ALA A 75 20.76 -10.65 15.31
N ASN A 76 19.64 -11.39 15.49
CA ASN A 76 18.23 -10.92 15.57
C ASN A 76 17.26 -11.17 14.38
N ASN A 77 17.39 -12.25 13.60
CA ASN A 77 16.43 -12.60 12.53
C ASN A 77 16.26 -11.53 11.44
N LYS A 78 17.33 -10.78 11.13
CA LYS A 78 17.28 -9.69 10.16
C LYS A 78 18.11 -10.04 8.95
N ILE A 79 17.57 -9.79 7.75
CA ILE A 79 18.31 -9.98 6.50
C ILE A 79 18.97 -8.66 6.10
N ARG A 80 20.20 -8.74 5.60
CA ARG A 80 20.98 -7.63 5.09
C ARG A 80 21.66 -8.03 3.77
N PRO A 81 22.01 -7.06 2.92
CA PRO A 81 22.93 -7.34 1.82
C PRO A 81 24.22 -7.97 2.32
N GLY A 82 24.68 -9.01 1.63
CA GLY A 82 25.83 -9.82 1.99
C GLY A 82 25.48 -11.09 2.77
N ASP A 83 24.31 -11.17 3.42
CA ASP A 83 23.86 -12.39 4.11
C ASP A 83 23.72 -13.57 3.12
N LYS A 84 23.84 -14.79 3.65
CA LYS A 84 23.62 -16.01 2.88
C LYS A 84 22.32 -16.67 3.30
N VAL A 85 21.49 -17.00 2.32
CA VAL A 85 20.32 -17.86 2.50
C VAL A 85 20.63 -19.21 1.89
N THR A 86 20.46 -20.27 2.68
CA THR A 86 20.56 -21.65 2.22
C THR A 86 19.19 -22.30 2.30
N ILE A 87 18.69 -22.76 1.15
CA ILE A 87 17.44 -23.51 1.02
C ILE A 87 17.81 -24.98 0.89
N ARG A 88 17.28 -25.83 1.77
CA ARG A 88 17.46 -27.28 1.73
C ARG A 88 16.16 -27.95 1.32
N TYR A 89 16.23 -28.78 0.30
CA TYR A 89 15.10 -29.48 -0.29
C TYR A 89 14.80 -30.82 0.40
N THR A 90 13.66 -31.41 0.06
CA THR A 90 13.17 -32.70 0.57
C THR A 90 14.11 -33.86 0.23
N ASP A 91 14.73 -33.82 -0.95
CA ASP A 91 15.72 -34.79 -1.44
C ASP A 91 17.11 -34.64 -0.75
N GLY A 92 17.29 -33.60 0.07
CA GLY A 92 18.53 -33.30 0.77
C GLY A 92 19.50 -32.42 0.00
N SER A 93 19.20 -32.02 -1.23
CA SER A 93 19.96 -31.02 -1.97
C SER A 93 19.85 -29.63 -1.34
N GLU A 94 20.78 -28.73 -1.66
CA GLU A 94 20.82 -27.36 -1.15
C GLU A 94 21.16 -26.35 -2.24
N THR A 95 20.47 -25.22 -2.23
CA THR A 95 20.89 -24.00 -2.95
C THR A 95 21.31 -22.95 -1.94
N THR A 96 22.32 -22.14 -2.28
CA THR A 96 22.76 -21.02 -1.46
C THR A 96 22.80 -19.76 -2.30
N HIS A 97 22.08 -18.74 -1.84
CA HIS A 97 22.04 -17.41 -2.46
C HIS A 97 22.67 -16.37 -1.53
N ARG A 98 23.50 -15.49 -2.08
CA ARG A 98 24.03 -14.33 -1.33
C ARG A 98 23.15 -13.12 -1.65
N ILE A 99 22.54 -12.56 -0.63
CA ILE A 99 21.60 -11.43 -0.75
C ILE A 99 22.35 -10.21 -1.29
N SER A 100 21.97 -9.76 -2.49
CA SER A 100 22.42 -8.49 -3.05
C SER A 100 21.67 -7.31 -2.44
N LYS A 101 22.08 -6.08 -2.77
CA LYS A 101 21.31 -4.88 -2.41
C LYS A 101 19.90 -4.95 -3.03
N SER A 102 19.79 -5.31 -4.32
CA SER A 102 18.49 -5.42 -5.01
C SER A 102 17.58 -6.45 -4.34
N ASP A 103 18.13 -7.63 -4.00
CA ASP A 103 17.37 -8.70 -3.33
C ASP A 103 16.80 -8.22 -2.01
N PHE A 104 17.57 -7.46 -1.23
CA PHE A 104 17.09 -6.90 0.02
C PHE A 104 15.87 -6.01 -0.18
N TYR A 105 15.87 -5.10 -1.16
CA TYR A 105 14.69 -4.26 -1.44
C TYR A 105 13.52 -5.07 -1.97
N ASP A 106 13.77 -6.07 -2.82
CA ASP A 106 12.73 -6.94 -3.39
C ASP A 106 12.02 -7.74 -2.28
N ILE A 107 12.80 -8.47 -1.47
CA ILE A 107 12.31 -9.25 -0.32
C ILE A 107 11.54 -8.35 0.64
N THR A 108 12.07 -7.15 0.91
CA THR A 108 11.46 -6.21 1.85
C THR A 108 10.11 -5.72 1.36
N PHE A 109 10.08 -5.22 0.12
CA PHE A 109 8.89 -4.65 -0.45
C PHE A 109 7.80 -5.72 -0.58
N ARG A 110 8.14 -6.90 -1.12
CA ARG A 110 7.21 -8.04 -1.25
C ARG A 110 6.70 -8.51 0.10
N THR A 111 7.56 -8.63 1.10
CA THR A 111 7.13 -8.98 2.46
C THR A 111 6.17 -7.92 3.00
N SER A 112 6.50 -6.65 2.83
CA SER A 112 5.68 -5.55 3.34
C SER A 112 4.31 -5.51 2.68
N ILE A 113 4.25 -5.56 1.35
CA ILE A 113 2.97 -5.47 0.64
C ILE A 113 2.05 -6.65 0.98
N VAL A 114 2.60 -7.87 1.10
CA VAL A 114 1.85 -9.07 1.47
C VAL A 114 1.39 -9.01 2.92
N SER A 115 2.26 -8.56 3.84
CA SER A 115 1.89 -8.39 5.25
C SER A 115 0.77 -7.36 5.40
N ASN A 116 0.87 -6.23 4.69
CA ASN A 116 -0.14 -5.18 4.70
C ASN A 116 -1.46 -5.66 4.06
N ALA A 117 -1.42 -6.43 2.97
CA ALA A 117 -2.59 -7.06 2.35
C ALA A 117 -3.28 -8.06 3.30
N HIS A 118 -2.51 -8.89 4.02
CA HIS A 118 -3.09 -9.78 5.04
C HIS A 118 -3.72 -9.02 6.21
N ASN A 119 -3.03 -7.98 6.72
CA ASN A 119 -3.49 -7.21 7.88
C ASN A 119 -4.74 -6.38 7.59
N ILE A 120 -4.83 -5.83 6.38
CA ILE A 120 -6.00 -5.08 5.94
C ILE A 120 -7.17 -6.03 5.65
N HIS A 121 -6.91 -7.24 5.17
CA HIS A 121 -7.90 -8.26 4.88
C HIS A 121 -9.06 -7.70 4.02
N GLN A 122 -10.26 -7.56 4.62
CA GLN A 122 -11.48 -7.03 4.01
C GLN A 122 -11.91 -5.69 4.64
N LYS A 123 -11.06 -5.07 5.46
CA LYS A 123 -11.45 -3.92 6.29
C LYS A 123 -11.71 -2.66 5.47
N TRP A 124 -11.01 -2.45 4.36
CA TRP A 124 -11.36 -1.36 3.45
C TRP A 124 -12.64 -1.70 2.68
N ARG A 125 -13.62 -0.81 2.83
CA ARG A 125 -14.88 -0.90 2.10
C ARG A 125 -14.65 -0.54 0.64
N PHE A 126 -15.21 -1.35 -0.27
CA PHE A 126 -15.23 -1.01 -1.70
C PHE A 126 -16.23 0.13 -1.98
N THR A 127 -15.87 1.05 -2.88
CA THR A 127 -16.77 2.09 -3.39
C THR A 127 -16.56 2.33 -4.88
N SER A 128 -17.62 2.58 -5.63
CA SER A 128 -17.54 3.00 -7.04
C SER A 128 -17.17 4.47 -7.22
N LYS A 129 -17.18 5.27 -6.13
CA LYS A 129 -16.76 6.68 -6.14
C LYS A 129 -15.24 6.87 -6.26
N ILE A 130 -14.46 5.79 -6.39
CA ILE A 130 -12.98 5.76 -6.36
C ILE A 130 -12.39 6.02 -4.97
N ALA A 131 -12.75 7.12 -4.31
CA ALA A 131 -12.23 7.51 -3.00
C ALA A 131 -13.31 8.19 -2.16
N ASP A 132 -13.50 7.76 -0.91
CA ASP A 132 -14.46 8.36 0.02
C ASP A 132 -13.97 8.25 1.47
N LEU A 133 -14.45 9.18 2.32
CA LEU A 133 -14.26 9.16 3.76
C LEU A 133 -15.59 8.84 4.44
N ASP A 134 -15.70 7.66 5.04
CA ASP A 134 -16.93 7.23 5.72
C ASP A 134 -17.13 7.99 7.03
N LYS A 135 -16.04 8.39 7.69
CA LYS A 135 -16.06 9.18 8.94
C LYS A 135 -15.47 10.59 8.77
N GLY A 136 -15.35 11.08 7.54
CA GLY A 136 -14.88 12.43 7.25
C GLY A 136 -15.93 13.49 7.57
N GLU A 137 -15.47 14.70 7.89
CA GLU A 137 -16.30 15.89 7.94
C GLU A 137 -16.80 16.20 6.52
N VAL A 138 -18.11 16.41 6.36
CA VAL A 138 -18.71 16.84 5.10
C VAL A 138 -18.48 18.34 4.93
N VAL A 139 -17.75 18.72 3.88
CA VAL A 139 -17.49 20.11 3.52
C VAL A 139 -18.51 20.59 2.49
N GLN A 140 -18.79 19.75 1.50
CA GLN A 140 -19.82 19.99 0.48
C GLN A 140 -20.69 18.75 0.29
N GLY A 141 -21.94 18.96 -0.13
CA GLY A 141 -22.87 17.88 -0.46
C GLY A 141 -22.54 17.18 -1.77
N ASP A 142 -23.43 16.27 -2.18
CA ASP A 142 -23.27 15.47 -3.41
C ASP A 142 -23.26 16.30 -4.71
N ASP A 143 -23.59 17.58 -4.66
CA ASP A 143 -23.61 18.52 -5.79
C ASP A 143 -22.28 19.27 -6.00
N ALA A 144 -21.22 18.89 -5.28
CA ALA A 144 -19.89 19.49 -5.40
C ALA A 144 -19.37 19.45 -6.84
N LYS A 145 -18.85 20.58 -7.31
CA LYS A 145 -18.27 20.71 -8.65
C LYS A 145 -16.88 20.12 -8.67
N LYS A 146 -16.44 19.72 -9.86
CA LYS A 146 -15.07 19.24 -10.09
C LYS A 146 -14.04 20.21 -9.49
N GLY A 147 -13.13 19.66 -8.68
CA GLY A 147 -12.07 20.37 -7.97
C GLY A 147 -12.45 20.82 -6.56
N GLU A 148 -13.72 20.71 -6.17
CA GLU A 148 -14.19 21.10 -4.83
C GLU A 148 -14.00 19.97 -3.82
N VAL A 149 -13.74 20.35 -2.56
CA VAL A 149 -13.61 19.43 -1.43
C VAL A 149 -15.01 18.97 -1.01
N ILE A 150 -15.26 17.67 -1.07
CA ILE A 150 -16.53 17.05 -0.65
C ILE A 150 -16.47 16.70 0.84
N LYS A 151 -15.39 16.02 1.24
CA LYS A 151 -15.17 15.59 2.63
C LYS A 151 -13.71 15.79 3.01
N GLN A 152 -13.44 15.83 4.31
CA GLN A 152 -12.07 15.91 4.81
C GLN A 152 -11.89 15.20 6.15
N ASN A 153 -10.65 14.88 6.47
CA ASN A 153 -10.21 14.60 7.84
C ASN A 153 -8.90 15.35 8.12
N GLN A 154 -8.20 15.01 9.20
CA GLN A 154 -6.96 15.67 9.59
C GLN A 154 -5.78 15.42 8.63
N TYR A 155 -5.88 14.46 7.71
CA TYR A 155 -4.82 14.09 6.76
C TYR A 155 -5.21 14.32 5.29
N TRP A 156 -6.45 14.01 4.93
CA TRP A 156 -6.90 13.89 3.54
C TRP A 156 -8.15 14.73 3.28
N GLU A 157 -8.22 15.28 2.07
CA GLU A 157 -9.43 15.83 1.46
C GLU A 157 -9.91 14.88 0.36
N VAL A 158 -11.22 14.72 0.22
CA VAL A 158 -11.85 14.03 -0.90
C VAL A 158 -12.30 15.08 -1.88
N ILE A 159 -11.69 15.09 -3.07
CA ILE A 159 -11.95 16.09 -4.10
C ILE A 159 -12.86 15.49 -5.18
N ALA A 160 -13.88 16.24 -5.60
CA ALA A 160 -14.73 15.88 -6.74
C ALA A 160 -13.92 15.90 -8.05
N ASN A 161 -14.01 14.85 -8.87
CA ASN A 161 -13.25 14.73 -10.12
C ASN A 161 -14.15 14.68 -11.36
N GLY A 162 -15.38 14.17 -11.24
CA GLY A 162 -16.37 14.13 -12.31
C GLY A 162 -15.93 13.34 -13.56
N ARG A 163 -15.00 12.38 -13.42
CA ARG A 163 -14.37 11.64 -14.53
C ARG A 163 -15.29 10.66 -15.28
N ASN A 164 -16.44 10.29 -14.72
CA ASN A 164 -17.31 9.28 -15.33
C ASN A 164 -18.58 9.92 -15.89
N ASN A 165 -19.23 9.25 -16.85
CA ASN A 165 -20.58 9.60 -17.34
C ASN A 165 -21.66 9.61 -16.23
N ASP A 166 -21.32 9.17 -15.00
CA ASP A 166 -22.14 9.23 -13.80
C ASP A 166 -21.91 10.49 -12.92
N GLY A 167 -20.88 11.30 -13.23
CA GLY A 167 -20.56 12.56 -12.56
C GLY A 167 -20.00 12.46 -11.13
N LYS A 168 -19.68 11.28 -10.59
CA LYS A 168 -19.47 11.10 -9.13
C LYS A 168 -18.14 10.48 -8.68
N SER A 169 -17.10 10.52 -9.51
CA SER A 169 -15.76 10.08 -9.08
C SER A 169 -15.03 11.14 -8.26
N SER A 170 -14.23 10.68 -7.30
CA SER A 170 -13.41 11.50 -6.40
C SER A 170 -12.00 10.94 -6.19
N TYR A 171 -11.10 11.73 -5.61
CA TYR A 171 -9.75 11.30 -5.25
C TYR A 171 -9.35 11.85 -3.88
N PHE A 172 -8.41 11.18 -3.21
CA PHE A 172 -7.80 11.71 -1.98
C PHE A 172 -6.72 12.72 -2.33
N ARG A 173 -6.75 13.93 -1.76
CA ARG A 173 -5.67 14.91 -1.80
C ARG A 173 -5.07 15.04 -0.40
N LEU A 174 -3.75 14.99 -0.30
CA LEU A 174 -3.04 15.21 0.96
C LEU A 174 -3.22 16.68 1.37
N ARG A 175 -3.52 16.92 2.64
CA ARG A 175 -3.66 18.29 3.15
C ARG A 175 -2.30 18.99 3.28
N ASP A 176 -2.32 20.31 3.13
CA ASP A 176 -1.14 21.15 3.28
C ASP A 176 -0.46 20.95 4.64
N GLY A 177 0.86 20.80 4.61
CA GLY A 177 1.69 20.64 5.81
C GLY A 177 1.61 19.26 6.48
N VAL A 178 0.81 18.33 5.95
CA VAL A 178 0.69 16.97 6.50
C VAL A 178 1.81 16.07 5.99
N SER A 179 2.37 15.23 6.86
CA SER A 179 3.30 14.17 6.45
C SER A 179 2.56 13.05 5.70
N LEU A 180 2.99 12.75 4.47
CA LEU A 180 2.44 11.63 3.70
C LEU A 180 2.65 10.29 4.43
N ALA A 181 3.80 10.09 5.09
CA ALA A 181 4.04 8.88 5.88
C ALA A 181 2.97 8.69 6.97
N ASP A 182 2.63 9.75 7.70
CA ASP A 182 1.64 9.68 8.78
C ASP A 182 0.23 9.53 8.22
N ALA A 183 -0.08 10.20 7.12
CA ALA A 183 -1.36 10.07 6.42
C ALA A 183 -1.61 8.64 5.90
N VAL A 184 -0.58 8.00 5.33
CA VAL A 184 -0.63 6.60 4.88
C VAL A 184 -0.75 5.66 6.08
N LYS A 185 0.04 5.82 7.14
CA LYS A 185 -0.08 5.00 8.36
C LYS A 185 -1.48 5.10 8.96
N HIS A 186 -2.08 6.28 8.95
CA HIS A 186 -3.44 6.49 9.46
C HIS A 186 -4.49 5.69 8.68
N MET A 187 -4.36 5.57 7.34
CA MET A 187 -5.28 4.78 6.51
C MET A 187 -5.25 3.28 6.85
N PHE A 188 -4.10 2.75 7.24
CA PHE A 188 -3.96 1.36 7.68
C PHE A 188 -4.40 1.13 9.13
N ALA A 189 -4.24 2.14 9.99
CA ALA A 189 -4.66 2.09 11.38
C ALA A 189 -6.17 2.26 11.55
N ASN A 190 -6.83 2.99 10.64
CA ASN A 190 -8.26 3.31 10.71
C ASN A 190 -8.98 2.94 9.41
N PRO A 191 -8.96 1.67 8.99
CA PRO A 191 -9.46 1.27 7.67
C PRO A 191 -10.96 1.54 7.50
N ASP A 192 -11.73 1.52 8.58
CA ASP A 192 -13.17 1.79 8.57
C ASP A 192 -13.52 3.28 8.31
N ASP A 193 -12.52 4.17 8.26
CA ASP A 193 -12.73 5.58 7.94
C ASP A 193 -12.67 5.83 6.42
N TYR A 194 -12.22 4.85 5.65
CA TYR A 194 -11.88 4.99 4.24
C TYR A 194 -12.63 3.96 3.39
N ALA A 195 -13.15 4.43 2.27
CA ALA A 195 -13.65 3.57 1.22
C ALA A 195 -12.99 3.92 -0.10
N MET A 196 -12.70 2.89 -0.90
CA MET A 196 -11.90 3.05 -2.10
C MET A 196 -12.20 1.97 -3.14
N ASP A 197 -11.89 2.26 -4.41
CA ASP A 197 -11.92 1.27 -5.47
C ASP A 197 -10.69 0.35 -5.44
N CYS A 198 -10.63 -0.61 -6.37
CA CYS A 198 -9.55 -1.58 -6.44
C CYS A 198 -8.21 -0.91 -6.80
N ALA A 199 -8.18 0.06 -7.70
CA ALA A 199 -6.95 0.74 -8.11
C ALA A 199 -6.36 1.61 -6.98
N THR A 200 -7.19 2.41 -6.32
CA THR A 200 -6.80 3.26 -5.18
C THR A 200 -6.23 2.40 -4.04
N SER A 201 -6.82 1.23 -3.79
CA SER A 201 -6.34 0.30 -2.76
C SER A 201 -4.94 -0.24 -3.06
N ILE A 202 -4.67 -0.63 -4.32
CA ILE A 202 -3.34 -1.09 -4.72
C ILE A 202 -2.32 0.03 -4.58
N ARG A 203 -2.67 1.26 -4.97
CA ARG A 203 -1.77 2.40 -4.80
C ARG A 203 -1.43 2.63 -3.33
N LEU A 204 -2.39 2.48 -2.42
CA LEU A 204 -2.14 2.58 -0.98
C LEU A 204 -1.28 1.45 -0.42
N LEU A 205 -1.49 0.22 -0.88
CA LEU A 205 -0.60 -0.90 -0.56
C LEU A 205 0.82 -0.66 -1.06
N ASN A 206 0.97 -0.15 -2.28
CA ASN A 206 2.26 0.24 -2.85
C ASN A 206 2.94 1.33 -1.99
N LEU A 207 2.24 2.43 -1.70
CA LEU A 207 2.77 3.51 -0.84
C LEU A 207 3.20 3.01 0.53
N LYS A 208 2.39 2.15 1.16
CA LYS A 208 2.73 1.57 2.47
C LYS A 208 3.93 0.62 2.37
N ALA A 209 4.00 -0.19 1.33
CA ALA A 209 5.14 -1.07 1.09
C ALA A 209 6.43 -0.28 0.88
N THR A 210 6.39 0.80 0.08
CA THR A 210 7.51 1.73 -0.09
C THR A 210 7.90 2.37 1.24
N LEU A 211 6.93 2.91 1.99
CA LEU A 211 7.15 3.50 3.31
C LEU A 211 7.83 2.54 4.29
N ASP A 212 7.39 1.29 4.34
CA ASP A 212 7.96 0.26 5.21
C ASP A 212 9.34 -0.22 4.73
N THR A 213 9.62 -0.06 3.44
CA THR A 213 10.89 -0.44 2.82
C THR A 213 11.98 0.60 3.08
N VAL A 214 11.72 1.87 2.78
CA VAL A 214 12.73 2.95 2.85
C VAL A 214 12.64 3.77 4.14
N GLY A 215 11.59 3.58 4.94
CA GLY A 215 11.36 4.34 6.17
C GLY A 215 10.77 5.73 5.95
N SER A 216 10.24 6.32 7.02
CA SER A 216 9.42 7.55 6.93
C SER A 216 10.17 8.79 6.46
N ALA A 217 11.45 8.93 6.80
CA ALA A 217 12.25 10.09 6.41
C ALA A 217 12.49 10.11 4.89
N ASP A 218 12.93 8.98 4.34
CA ASP A 218 13.23 8.82 2.92
C ASP A 218 11.95 8.81 2.10
N PHE A 219 10.90 8.13 2.58
CA PHE A 219 9.57 8.17 1.98
C PHE A 219 9.03 9.60 1.87
N ASN A 220 9.04 10.38 2.96
CA ASN A 220 8.58 11.76 2.89
C ASN A 220 9.47 12.62 1.97
N ARG A 221 10.77 12.36 1.89
CA ARG A 221 11.68 13.06 0.96
C ARG A 221 11.35 12.77 -0.49
N MET A 222 11.06 11.51 -0.84
CA MET A 222 10.66 11.08 -2.19
C MET A 222 9.47 11.87 -2.73
N TYR A 223 8.54 12.25 -1.84
CA TYR A 223 7.33 12.98 -2.21
C TYR A 223 7.34 14.45 -1.78
N ARG A 224 8.45 14.97 -1.23
CA ARG A 224 8.53 16.33 -0.65
C ARG A 224 8.30 17.44 -1.69
N SER A 225 8.60 17.19 -2.96
CA SER A 225 8.32 18.14 -4.05
C SER A 225 6.82 18.26 -4.38
N ASN A 226 5.97 17.38 -3.85
CA ASN A 226 4.58 17.24 -4.28
C ASN A 226 3.66 17.93 -3.27
N LYS A 227 3.49 19.24 -3.39
CA LYS A 227 2.51 19.99 -2.59
C LYS A 227 1.07 19.53 -2.85
N ASP A 228 0.79 19.04 -4.06
CA ASP A 228 -0.51 18.53 -4.48
C ASP A 228 -0.54 17.00 -4.58
N PHE A 229 0.03 16.28 -3.60
CA PHE A 229 -0.01 14.83 -3.63
C PHE A 229 -1.46 14.33 -3.58
N TYR A 230 -1.82 13.43 -4.49
CA TYR A 230 -3.14 12.85 -4.54
C TYR A 230 -3.13 11.35 -4.90
N ILE A 231 -4.20 10.66 -4.54
CA ILE A 231 -4.46 9.25 -4.84
C ILE A 231 -5.82 9.18 -5.54
N ALA A 232 -5.78 8.78 -6.82
CA ALA A 232 -6.96 8.61 -7.66
C ALA A 232 -7.07 7.17 -8.18
N GLY A 233 -8.21 6.85 -8.77
CA GLY A 233 -8.47 5.60 -9.47
C GLY A 233 -7.86 5.60 -10.87
N HIS A 234 -7.53 4.41 -11.36
CA HIS A 234 -6.53 4.11 -12.39
C HIS A 234 -5.09 4.40 -11.96
N PHE A 235 -4.10 3.76 -12.60
CA PHE A 235 -2.65 3.89 -12.36
C PHE A 235 -2.09 5.32 -12.58
N GLU A 236 -2.98 6.31 -12.69
CA GLU A 236 -2.72 7.70 -13.02
C GLU A 236 -2.51 8.58 -11.79
N SER A 237 -1.84 8.09 -10.74
CA SER A 237 -1.29 9.02 -9.73
C SER A 237 -0.10 9.78 -10.32
N ILE A 238 -0.37 10.52 -11.39
CA ILE A 238 0.50 11.48 -12.05
C ILE A 238 0.37 12.73 -11.19
N ASN A 239 1.41 13.11 -10.44
CA ASN A 239 1.46 14.50 -9.97
C ASN A 239 1.18 15.40 -11.19
N PHE A 240 0.33 16.44 -11.08
CA PHE A 240 0.06 17.38 -12.19
C PHE A 240 1.34 18.01 -12.79
N SER A 241 2.50 17.79 -12.15
CA SER A 241 3.84 18.05 -12.68
C SER A 241 4.40 17.02 -13.69
N GLY A 242 3.65 15.98 -14.09
CA GLY A 242 4.07 15.01 -15.11
C GLY A 242 5.19 14.04 -14.70
N SER A 243 5.56 13.97 -13.42
CA SER A 243 6.55 13.00 -12.94
C SER A 243 5.88 11.63 -12.74
N ALA A 244 5.85 10.84 -13.81
CA ALA A 244 5.47 9.42 -13.73
C ALA A 244 6.54 8.68 -12.91
N ASN A 245 6.27 8.44 -11.63
CA ASN A 245 7.04 7.53 -10.79
C ASN A 245 6.11 7.00 -9.67
N ASP A 246 5.37 5.93 -9.99
CA ASP A 246 4.55 5.16 -9.04
C ASP A 246 5.46 4.40 -8.07
N SER A 247 6.11 5.16 -7.19
CA SER A 247 7.32 4.73 -6.48
C SER A 247 7.01 3.52 -5.59
N GLY A 248 7.55 2.39 -6.03
CA GLY A 248 7.44 1.08 -5.40
C GLY A 248 7.11 -0.05 -6.39
N PHE A 249 6.35 0.22 -7.45
CA PHE A 249 6.11 -0.74 -8.55
C PHE A 249 6.65 -0.22 -9.89
N VAL A 250 7.21 -1.13 -10.69
CA VAL A 250 7.33 -1.00 -12.15
C VAL A 250 6.20 -1.81 -12.76
N PHE A 251 5.35 -1.15 -13.54
CA PHE A 251 4.25 -1.81 -14.26
C PHE A 251 4.68 -2.16 -15.69
N ASN A 252 4.52 -3.43 -16.03
CA ASN A 252 4.68 -3.97 -17.37
C ASN A 252 3.36 -4.66 -17.75
N GLY A 253 2.83 -4.36 -18.93
CA GLY A 253 1.67 -5.05 -19.45
C GLY A 253 1.63 -4.87 -20.96
N LYS A 254 1.37 -5.96 -21.67
CA LYS A 254 1.14 -5.87 -23.11
C LYS A 254 -0.33 -5.58 -23.35
N LEU A 255 -0.62 -4.33 -23.70
CA LEU A 255 -1.94 -3.94 -24.17
C LEU A 255 -2.29 -4.73 -25.43
N ILE A 256 -3.54 -5.19 -25.53
CA ILE A 256 -4.05 -5.73 -26.80
C ILE A 256 -4.22 -4.58 -27.79
N ASP A 257 -4.23 -4.91 -29.09
CA ASP A 257 -4.63 -4.00 -30.15
C ASP A 257 -5.90 -3.23 -29.73
N PRO A 258 -5.90 -1.87 -29.75
CA PRO A 258 -7.06 -1.05 -29.38
C PRO A 258 -8.34 -1.34 -30.20
N SER A 259 -8.22 -2.06 -31.31
CA SER A 259 -9.34 -2.52 -32.13
C SER A 259 -10.01 -3.81 -31.63
N ASP A 260 -9.45 -4.49 -30.64
CA ASP A 260 -10.07 -5.62 -29.97
C ASP A 260 -11.01 -5.11 -28.85
N PRO A 261 -12.33 -5.16 -29.03
CA PRO A 261 -13.27 -4.64 -28.03
C PRO A 261 -13.38 -5.55 -26.80
N ASP A 262 -12.77 -6.74 -26.82
CA ASP A 262 -13.04 -7.79 -25.85
C ASP A 262 -12.01 -7.86 -24.71
N SER A 263 -10.89 -7.12 -24.78
CA SER A 263 -9.84 -7.18 -23.76
C SER A 263 -8.91 -5.95 -23.72
N GLU A 264 -8.45 -5.60 -22.51
CA GLU A 264 -7.47 -4.52 -22.25
C GLU A 264 -6.02 -5.04 -22.32
N PHE A 265 -5.76 -6.25 -21.83
CA PHE A 265 -4.44 -6.86 -21.76
C PHE A 265 -4.39 -8.29 -22.31
N GLU A 266 -3.25 -8.69 -22.87
CA GLU A 266 -3.05 -10.09 -23.26
C GLU A 266 -3.32 -11.04 -22.08
N ARG A 267 -3.81 -12.25 -22.38
CA ARG A 267 -3.93 -13.32 -21.38
C ARG A 267 -2.55 -13.73 -20.90
N PHE A 268 -2.42 -13.91 -19.60
CA PHE A 268 -1.25 -14.50 -18.98
C PHE A 268 -1.07 -15.95 -19.46
N LYS A 269 0.18 -16.40 -19.61
CA LYS A 269 0.48 -17.67 -20.30
C LYS A 269 1.23 -18.69 -19.44
N ASP A 270 1.80 -18.30 -18.30
CA ASP A 270 2.57 -19.20 -17.44
C ASP A 270 2.41 -18.91 -15.94
N LYS A 271 1.61 -19.71 -15.23
CA LYS A 271 1.46 -19.62 -13.76
C LYS A 271 2.76 -19.75 -12.97
N ASP A 272 3.78 -20.39 -13.52
CA ASP A 272 5.04 -20.60 -12.81
C ASP A 272 5.87 -19.29 -12.72
N ASP A 273 5.48 -18.25 -13.49
CA ASP A 273 6.04 -16.88 -13.43
C ASP A 273 5.42 -15.99 -12.33
N LEU A 274 4.42 -16.47 -11.57
CA LEU A 274 3.84 -15.71 -10.47
C LEU A 274 4.80 -15.62 -9.27
N LYS A 275 5.07 -14.40 -8.80
CA LYS A 275 5.89 -14.15 -7.62
C LYS A 275 5.12 -13.44 -6.51
N ILE A 276 5.28 -13.92 -5.27
CA ILE A 276 4.59 -13.40 -4.09
C ILE A 276 4.82 -11.89 -3.98
N GLY A 277 3.75 -11.11 -3.90
CA GLY A 277 3.79 -9.64 -3.88
C GLY A 277 3.66 -8.98 -5.26
N ASP A 278 3.55 -9.75 -6.35
CA ASP A 278 3.21 -9.20 -7.67
C ASP A 278 1.83 -8.54 -7.64
N LEU A 279 1.74 -7.36 -8.25
CA LEU A 279 0.47 -6.81 -8.69
C LEU A 279 0.05 -7.49 -10.00
N ARG A 280 -1.20 -7.95 -10.05
CA ARG A 280 -1.83 -8.58 -11.21
C ARG A 280 -3.21 -7.99 -11.46
N TYR A 281 -3.73 -8.22 -12.67
CA TYR A 281 -5.07 -7.82 -13.05
C TYR A 281 -5.91 -9.05 -13.42
N LEU A 282 -7.08 -9.16 -12.79
CA LEU A 282 -8.07 -10.20 -13.05
C LEU A 282 -9.15 -9.58 -13.93
N GLU A 283 -9.01 -9.75 -15.24
CA GLU A 283 -9.80 -9.04 -16.24
C GLU A 283 -11.07 -9.79 -16.62
N LYS A 284 -12.15 -9.05 -16.86
CA LYS A 284 -13.41 -9.59 -17.37
C LYS A 284 -13.52 -9.32 -18.88
N PRO A 285 -13.52 -10.35 -19.74
CA PRO A 285 -13.67 -10.17 -21.18
C PRO A 285 -14.95 -9.41 -21.54
N GLY A 286 -14.87 -8.56 -22.56
CA GLY A 286 -16.00 -7.83 -23.14
C GLY A 286 -16.55 -6.69 -22.25
N VAL A 287 -15.84 -6.31 -21.18
CA VAL A 287 -16.21 -5.18 -20.33
C VAL A 287 -15.00 -4.26 -20.19
N THR A 288 -14.97 -3.14 -20.92
CA THR A 288 -13.78 -2.27 -21.02
C THR A 288 -13.97 -0.84 -20.48
N ALA A 289 -15.15 -0.51 -19.95
CA ALA A 289 -15.50 0.88 -19.61
C ALA A 289 -16.25 1.05 -18.27
N THR A 290 -16.26 0.04 -17.41
CA THR A 290 -16.97 0.12 -16.12
C THR A 290 -16.11 -0.45 -15.00
N TYR A 291 -16.41 -0.14 -13.74
CA TYR A 291 -15.74 -0.74 -12.58
C TYR A 291 -15.84 -2.28 -12.51
N LEU A 292 -16.66 -2.90 -13.38
CA LEU A 292 -16.79 -4.35 -13.52
C LEU A 292 -15.79 -4.96 -14.53
N GLN A 293 -14.93 -4.15 -15.15
CA GLN A 293 -13.96 -4.58 -16.15
C GLN A 293 -12.89 -5.53 -15.61
N GLY A 294 -12.62 -5.47 -14.31
CA GLY A 294 -11.62 -6.32 -13.71
C GLY A 294 -11.26 -5.88 -12.31
N TRP A 295 -10.34 -6.63 -11.72
CA TRP A 295 -9.88 -6.42 -10.36
C TRP A 295 -8.36 -6.40 -10.30
N ASN A 296 -7.83 -5.30 -9.78
CA ASN A 296 -6.43 -5.27 -9.37
C ASN A 296 -6.23 -6.16 -8.13
N ALA A 297 -5.15 -6.92 -8.12
CA ALA A 297 -4.91 -7.98 -7.15
C ALA A 297 -3.44 -8.08 -6.76
N ILE A 298 -3.14 -8.43 -5.50
CA ILE A 298 -1.78 -8.77 -5.06
C ILE A 298 -1.67 -10.29 -4.92
N TYR A 299 -0.71 -10.92 -5.59
CA TYR A 299 -0.48 -12.35 -5.43
C TYR A 299 0.12 -12.66 -4.05
N LEU A 300 -0.52 -13.56 -3.30
CA LEU A 300 -0.14 -13.94 -1.94
C LEU A 300 0.58 -15.29 -1.86
N GLY A 301 0.72 -15.99 -3.00
CA GLY A 301 1.24 -17.35 -3.07
C GLY A 301 0.14 -18.38 -3.35
N GLU A 302 0.43 -19.64 -3.07
CA GLU A 302 -0.46 -20.76 -3.39
C GLU A 302 -1.13 -21.37 -2.16
N SER A 303 -2.31 -21.96 -2.38
CA SER A 303 -2.93 -22.85 -1.40
C SER A 303 -2.17 -24.18 -1.31
N LYS A 304 -2.52 -25.02 -0.32
CA LYS A 304 -1.98 -26.40 -0.21
C LYS A 304 -2.21 -27.27 -1.45
N LYS A 305 -3.15 -26.89 -2.32
CA LYS A 305 -3.47 -27.62 -3.56
C LYS A 305 -2.75 -27.06 -4.79
N GLY A 306 -1.93 -26.01 -4.63
CA GLY A 306 -1.32 -25.27 -5.73
C GLY A 306 -2.24 -24.23 -6.37
N ASP A 307 -3.48 -24.05 -5.88
CA ASP A 307 -4.37 -23.00 -6.39
C ASP A 307 -3.84 -21.60 -5.97
N PRO A 308 -3.65 -20.65 -6.89
CA PRO A 308 -3.18 -19.30 -6.59
C PRO A 308 -4.13 -18.53 -5.65
N ILE A 309 -3.54 -17.71 -4.77
CA ILE A 309 -4.25 -16.86 -3.81
C ILE A 309 -3.91 -15.41 -4.10
N PHE A 310 -4.94 -14.59 -4.23
CA PHE A 310 -4.81 -13.15 -4.47
C PHE A 310 -5.50 -12.36 -3.37
N TRP A 311 -4.92 -11.23 -2.96
CA TRP A 311 -5.64 -10.22 -2.20
C TRP A 311 -6.41 -9.31 -3.17
N VAL A 312 -7.69 -9.08 -2.88
CA VAL A 312 -8.57 -8.20 -3.66
C VAL A 312 -9.36 -7.29 -2.71
N THR A 313 -9.45 -6.00 -3.02
CA THR A 313 -10.21 -5.03 -2.20
C THR A 313 -11.63 -5.50 -1.90
N GLY A 314 -12.07 -5.36 -0.64
CA GLY A 314 -13.38 -5.80 -0.18
C GLY A 314 -13.57 -7.32 -0.09
N ARG A 315 -12.62 -8.13 -0.59
CA ARG A 315 -12.66 -9.60 -0.56
C ARG A 315 -11.51 -10.23 0.24
N GLY A 316 -10.40 -9.53 0.41
CA GLY A 316 -9.22 -10.07 1.08
C GLY A 316 -8.60 -11.24 0.31
N ALA A 317 -8.01 -12.18 1.03
CA ALA A 317 -7.38 -13.37 0.44
C ALA A 317 -8.42 -14.24 -0.26
N THR A 318 -8.28 -14.34 -1.57
CA THR A 318 -9.19 -15.01 -2.51
C THR A 318 -8.41 -16.07 -3.26
N THR A 319 -8.69 -17.34 -2.98
CA THR A 319 -8.17 -18.44 -3.79
C THR A 319 -8.88 -18.44 -5.13
N VAL A 320 -8.14 -18.48 -6.22
CA VAL A 320 -8.67 -18.56 -7.58
C VAL A 320 -8.29 -19.89 -8.21
N ARG A 321 -9.22 -20.49 -8.96
CA ARG A 321 -8.93 -21.66 -9.80
C ARG A 321 -8.88 -21.23 -11.24
N MET A 322 -7.81 -21.64 -11.91
CA MET A 322 -7.55 -21.39 -13.33
C MET A 322 -7.64 -22.70 -14.11
N ASP A 323 -8.25 -22.66 -15.29
CA ASP A 323 -8.06 -23.73 -16.29
C ASP A 323 -6.77 -23.49 -17.10
N GLU A 324 -6.57 -24.30 -18.14
CA GLU A 324 -5.43 -24.21 -19.06
C GLU A 324 -5.42 -22.90 -19.87
N GLU A 325 -6.54 -22.17 -19.92
CA GLU A 325 -6.69 -20.86 -20.58
C GLU A 325 -6.70 -19.69 -19.58
N TYR A 326 -6.40 -19.96 -18.31
CA TYR A 326 -6.38 -19.02 -17.20
C TYR A 326 -7.73 -18.35 -16.90
N ASN A 327 -8.83 -18.93 -17.37
CA ASN A 327 -10.18 -18.55 -16.99
C ASN A 327 -10.42 -18.90 -15.52
N LEU A 328 -11.04 -17.98 -14.80
CA LEU A 328 -11.35 -18.12 -13.37
C LEU A 328 -12.73 -18.74 -13.19
N TYR A 329 -12.86 -19.73 -12.29
CA TYR A 329 -14.10 -20.53 -12.14
C TYR A 329 -14.84 -20.36 -10.82
N ASN A 330 -14.24 -19.71 -9.83
CA ASN A 330 -14.78 -19.61 -8.47
C ASN A 330 -15.16 -18.17 -8.10
N ALA A 331 -14.51 -17.55 -7.11
CA ALA A 331 -14.83 -16.22 -6.58
C ALA A 331 -14.80 -15.12 -7.66
N MET A 332 -14.11 -15.38 -8.76
CA MET A 332 -13.90 -14.46 -9.89
C MET A 332 -14.42 -15.05 -11.21
N LYS A 333 -15.46 -15.90 -11.16
CA LYS A 333 -15.98 -16.59 -12.35
C LYS A 333 -16.18 -15.64 -13.54
N GLY A 334 -15.69 -16.05 -14.72
CA GLY A 334 -15.81 -15.29 -15.97
C GLY A 334 -14.79 -14.17 -16.13
N HIS A 335 -13.75 -14.14 -15.28
CA HIS A 335 -12.55 -13.34 -15.49
C HIS A 335 -11.40 -14.25 -15.94
N TYR A 336 -10.28 -13.67 -16.36
CA TYR A 336 -9.02 -14.36 -16.59
C TYR A 336 -7.87 -13.57 -15.96
N LEU A 337 -6.73 -14.21 -15.78
CA LEU A 337 -5.51 -13.52 -15.34
C LEU A 337 -4.85 -12.85 -16.55
N ALA A 338 -4.74 -11.52 -16.51
CA ALA A 338 -4.07 -10.74 -17.55
C ALA A 338 -2.54 -10.73 -17.37
N ASP A 339 -1.82 -10.46 -18.45
CA ASP A 339 -0.36 -10.29 -18.49
C ASP A 339 0.11 -8.96 -17.87
N ALA A 340 -0.82 -8.15 -17.37
CA ALA A 340 -0.55 -6.98 -16.55
C ALA A 340 0.18 -7.38 -15.25
N LEU A 341 1.37 -6.82 -15.06
CA LEU A 341 2.30 -7.16 -14.00
C LEU A 341 2.93 -5.91 -13.39
N GLY A 342 2.73 -5.71 -12.09
CA GLY A 342 3.55 -4.78 -11.29
C GLY A 342 4.54 -5.53 -10.42
N VAL A 343 5.83 -5.23 -10.56
CA VAL A 343 6.93 -5.78 -9.76
C VAL A 343 7.67 -4.70 -8.99
N PRO A 344 8.34 -5.00 -7.86
CA PRO A 344 9.01 -3.97 -7.07
C PRO A 344 10.07 -3.19 -7.87
N ASP A 345 10.05 -1.86 -7.78
CA ASP A 345 11.09 -0.99 -8.36
C ASP A 345 12.31 -0.90 -7.43
N THR A 346 13.08 -1.99 -7.35
CA THR A 346 14.23 -2.08 -6.43
C THR A 346 15.29 -1.02 -6.74
N GLN A 347 15.42 -0.59 -8.00
CA GLN A 347 16.36 0.44 -8.40
C GLN A 347 15.98 1.78 -7.78
N THR A 348 14.72 2.21 -7.96
CA THR A 348 14.22 3.47 -7.39
C THR A 348 14.23 3.43 -5.87
N LEU A 349 13.74 2.34 -5.26
CA LEU A 349 13.73 2.17 -3.81
C LEU A 349 15.14 2.30 -3.22
N SER A 350 16.11 1.63 -3.83
CA SER A 350 17.50 1.63 -3.36
C SER A 350 18.24 2.95 -3.56
N LYS A 351 17.77 3.79 -4.49
CA LYS A 351 18.34 5.11 -4.78
C LYS A 351 17.89 6.15 -3.76
N TYR A 352 16.64 6.05 -3.29
CA TYR A 352 16.06 7.02 -2.36
C TYR A 352 16.32 6.70 -0.90
N ASP A 353 16.68 5.46 -0.55
CA ASP A 353 17.15 5.12 0.78
C ASP A 353 18.61 5.59 0.98
N GLU A 354 18.74 6.78 1.56
CA GLU A 354 20.03 7.46 1.80
C GLU A 354 20.66 7.04 3.14
N ASN A 355 19.93 6.33 4.00
CA ASN A 355 20.35 6.03 5.36
C ASN A 355 21.06 4.68 5.50
N VAL A 356 21.22 3.91 4.42
CA VAL A 356 21.87 2.60 4.54
C VAL A 356 23.39 2.72 4.54
N ASN A 357 23.95 2.96 5.73
CA ASN A 357 25.31 2.56 6.02
C ASN A 357 25.37 1.03 6.11
N TYR A 358 25.77 0.37 5.01
CA TYR A 358 26.04 -1.08 4.96
C TYR A 358 27.38 -1.45 5.64
N GLY A 359 27.76 -0.72 6.70
CA GLY A 359 29.03 -0.89 7.42
C GLY A 359 29.12 -2.18 8.21
#